data_AF-A0A1Q6QZH4-F1
#
_entry.id   AF-A0A1Q6QZH4-F1
#
_cell.length_a   1.000
_cell.length_b   1.000
_cell.length_c   1.000
_cell.angle_alpha   90.00
_cell.angle_beta   90.00
_cell.angle_gamma   90.00
#
_symmetry.space_group_name_H-M   'P 1'
#
loop_
_entity.id
_entity.type
_entity.pdbx_description
1 polymer ?
#
loop_
_entity_poly.entity_id
_entity_poly.type
_entity_poly.pdbx_seq_one_letter_code
_entity_poly.pdbx_strand_id
1 'polypeptide(L)'
;MKYLFINSVAGFGSTGRIAAEQCRGLMAQGHECVLAFGREEANCSDIPTVRIGTPMDYRLHGAESRLLDDSGFGSRRATRRFLDWVREYDPDVIWLHNVHGYYIHLGELFTYLRGCGKTIFWTLHDCWSFTGHCAYFDYVGCDRWKTGCHDCPQKRAYPASILLDNSRKNYEKKRELFTGIPNVTLIVPSHWLESRVKESFLRDYPVKVVYNTVNREIFKPTPGNFREKYGLENKIILLGVASVWDERKGLRDFLALHDLLDEEYAIVLGAGGSLHCRRRISQPQHGGDLRHDRAGSPVLRHGGRGLSGDCLRGGRQPVWGRRRTKGRGASAGSRGTDHKGESQMTHYPFPDSRGTKIGFAAFFTAMLFLAAFLNHYFPLDAKPAAFSCWA
;
A
#
# COMPACT_ATOMS: atom_id res chain seq x y z
N MET A 1 24.78 -14.48 -13.10
CA MET A 1 23.33 -14.40 -13.38
C MET A 1 22.85 -13.00 -13.09
N LYS A 2 21.85 -12.56 -13.85
CA LYS A 2 21.11 -11.30 -13.68
C LYS A 2 19.85 -11.53 -12.86
N TYR A 3 19.69 -10.79 -11.77
CA TYR A 3 18.54 -10.84 -10.89
C TYR A 3 17.75 -9.54 -10.95
N LEU A 4 16.45 -9.66 -11.13
CA LEU A 4 15.51 -8.55 -11.02
C LEU A 4 14.61 -8.76 -9.81
N PHE A 5 14.75 -7.91 -8.80
CA PHE A 5 13.83 -7.86 -7.67
C PHE A 5 12.70 -6.89 -7.97
N ILE A 6 11.46 -7.25 -7.61
CA ILE A 6 10.27 -6.39 -7.82
C ILE A 6 9.52 -6.27 -6.49
N ASN A 7 9.43 -5.06 -5.95
CA ASN A 7 8.71 -4.79 -4.71
C ASN A 7 7.98 -3.43 -4.75
N SER A 8 7.07 -3.17 -3.80
CA SER A 8 6.43 -1.86 -3.70
C SER A 8 7.37 -0.74 -3.25
N VAL A 9 8.42 -1.06 -2.50
CA VAL A 9 9.38 -0.13 -1.88
C VAL A 9 10.80 -0.70 -1.91
N ALA A 10 11.82 0.16 -1.92
CA ALA A 10 13.23 -0.22 -1.91
C ALA A 10 13.93 0.28 -0.64
N GLY A 11 14.54 -0.61 0.14
CA GLY A 11 15.29 -0.32 1.38
C GLY A 11 14.52 0.44 2.49
N PHE A 12 13.21 0.58 2.30
CA PHE A 12 12.26 1.20 3.22
C PHE A 12 11.28 0.16 3.80
N GLY A 13 10.86 0.35 5.05
CA GLY A 13 9.93 -0.57 5.72
C GLY A 13 10.54 -1.96 5.95
N SER A 14 9.69 -2.97 6.17
CA SER A 14 10.17 -4.36 6.32
C SER A 14 10.51 -4.97 4.96
N THR A 15 9.55 -5.01 4.04
CA THR A 15 9.71 -5.73 2.76
C THR A 15 10.79 -5.11 1.86
N GLY A 16 10.92 -3.77 1.85
CA GLY A 16 11.96 -3.09 1.08
C GLY A 16 13.36 -3.32 1.63
N ARG A 17 13.53 -3.39 2.96
CA ARG A 17 14.81 -3.74 3.58
C ARG A 17 15.21 -5.19 3.27
N ILE A 18 14.27 -6.13 3.40
CA ILE A 18 14.52 -7.54 3.07
C ILE A 18 14.94 -7.70 1.60
N ALA A 19 14.20 -7.08 0.67
CA ALA A 19 14.54 -7.13 -0.76
C ALA A 19 15.92 -6.51 -1.05
N ALA A 20 16.23 -5.37 -0.43
CA ALA A 20 17.54 -4.72 -0.58
C ALA A 20 18.68 -5.54 0.02
N GLU A 21 18.49 -6.17 1.18
CA GLU A 21 19.48 -7.06 1.81
C GLU A 21 19.74 -8.31 0.95
N GLN A 22 18.69 -8.91 0.38
CA GLN A 22 18.84 -10.03 -0.55
C GLN A 22 19.58 -9.61 -1.83
N CYS A 23 19.25 -8.44 -2.39
CA CYS A 23 19.95 -7.87 -3.53
C CYS A 23 21.45 -7.68 -3.23
N ARG A 24 21.80 -7.07 -2.10
CA ARG A 24 23.21 -6.93 -1.65
C ARG A 24 23.90 -8.27 -1.49
N GLY A 25 23.23 -9.23 -0.87
CA GLY A 25 23.78 -10.57 -0.64
C GLY A 25 24.15 -11.28 -1.95
N LEU A 26 23.34 -11.13 -3.00
CA LEU A 26 23.63 -11.69 -4.33
C LEU A 26 24.71 -10.89 -5.07
N MET A 27 24.71 -9.56 -4.95
CA MET A 27 25.78 -8.73 -5.52
C MET A 27 27.14 -9.08 -4.92
N ALA A 28 27.21 -9.31 -3.61
CA ALA A 28 28.44 -9.76 -2.94
C ALA A 28 28.94 -11.13 -3.42
N GLN A 29 28.05 -11.95 -4.00
CA GLN A 29 28.39 -13.23 -4.65
C GLN A 29 28.79 -13.07 -6.13
N GLY A 30 28.91 -11.84 -6.63
CA GLY A 30 29.29 -11.55 -8.02
C GLY A 30 28.12 -11.61 -9.02
N HIS A 31 26.87 -11.55 -8.55
CA HIS A 31 25.71 -11.47 -9.44
C HIS A 31 25.34 -10.03 -9.79
N GLU A 32 24.83 -9.83 -10.99
CA GLU A 32 24.25 -8.56 -11.42
C GLU A 32 22.82 -8.48 -10.89
N CYS A 33 22.49 -7.45 -10.11
CA CYS A 33 21.17 -7.34 -9.48
C CYS A 33 20.59 -5.94 -9.65
N VAL A 34 19.28 -5.86 -9.89
CA VAL A 34 18.52 -4.60 -9.90
C VAL A 34 17.29 -4.74 -9.02
N LEU A 35 17.01 -3.74 -8.18
CA LEU A 35 15.80 -3.65 -7.37
C LEU A 35 14.80 -2.66 -7.97
N ALA A 36 13.75 -3.17 -8.59
CA ALA A 36 12.67 -2.37 -9.12
C ALA A 36 11.60 -2.07 -8.05
N PHE A 37 11.15 -0.81 -7.97
CA PHE A 37 10.26 -0.36 -6.92
C PHE A 37 9.24 0.69 -7.36
N GLY A 38 8.07 0.72 -6.70
CA GLY A 38 6.96 1.61 -7.08
C GLY A 38 6.85 2.93 -6.31
N ARG A 39 7.07 2.88 -5.00
CA ARG A 39 6.79 3.98 -4.07
C ARG A 39 8.07 4.59 -3.50
N GLU A 40 8.39 4.26 -2.26
CA GLU A 40 9.51 4.84 -1.52
C GLU A 40 10.81 4.09 -1.79
N GLU A 41 11.90 4.86 -1.79
CA GLU A 41 13.28 4.37 -1.81
C GLU A 41 14.03 5.03 -0.67
N ALA A 42 14.70 4.23 0.14
CA ALA A 42 15.57 4.68 1.21
C ALA A 42 16.69 3.66 1.42
N ASN A 43 17.89 4.11 1.79
CA ASN A 43 19.01 3.21 2.10
C ASN A 43 19.35 2.24 0.95
N CYS A 44 19.40 2.74 -0.29
CA CYS A 44 19.70 1.96 -1.49
C CYS A 44 20.82 2.57 -2.36
N SER A 45 21.62 3.51 -1.83
CA SER A 45 22.67 4.18 -2.61
C SER A 45 23.75 3.24 -3.13
N ASP A 46 23.84 2.03 -2.57
CA ASP A 46 24.80 0.99 -2.87
C ASP A 46 24.26 -0.13 -3.78
N ILE A 47 22.98 -0.07 -4.18
CA ILE A 47 22.36 -1.05 -5.08
C ILE A 47 21.75 -0.38 -6.32
N PRO A 48 21.81 -1.01 -7.51
CA PRO A 48 21.10 -0.51 -8.68
C PRO A 48 19.58 -0.59 -8.46
N THR A 49 18.87 0.52 -8.65
CA THR A 49 17.42 0.57 -8.51
C THR A 49 16.72 1.10 -9.76
N VAL A 50 15.48 0.66 -9.98
CA VAL A 50 14.64 1.12 -11.09
C VAL A 50 13.25 1.47 -10.59
N ARG A 51 12.78 2.68 -10.88
CA ARG A 51 11.45 3.12 -10.47
C ARG A 51 10.37 2.67 -11.46
N ILE A 52 9.32 2.06 -10.96
CA ILE A 52 8.12 1.64 -11.69
C ILE A 52 7.08 2.75 -11.60
N GLY A 53 6.89 3.46 -12.70
CA GLY A 53 5.95 4.58 -12.78
C GLY A 53 6.42 5.83 -12.03
N THR A 54 5.47 6.70 -11.72
CA THR A 54 5.68 7.99 -11.06
C THR A 54 4.85 8.09 -9.79
N PRO A 55 5.12 9.07 -8.91
CA PRO A 55 4.25 9.34 -7.78
C PRO A 55 2.79 9.58 -8.14
N MET A 56 2.52 10.13 -9.32
CA MET A 56 1.16 10.33 -9.80
C MET A 56 0.48 9.01 -10.15
N ASP A 57 1.20 8.07 -10.79
CA ASP A 57 0.65 6.77 -11.18
C ASP A 57 0.13 6.00 -9.96
N TYR A 58 0.95 5.87 -8.90
CA TYR A 58 0.51 5.12 -7.73
C TYR A 58 -0.57 5.84 -6.92
N ARG A 59 -0.60 7.18 -6.94
CA ARG A 59 -1.65 7.95 -6.28
C ARG A 59 -2.99 7.79 -6.98
N LEU A 60 -2.99 7.83 -8.31
CA LEU A 60 -4.19 7.58 -9.12
C LEU A 60 -4.70 6.14 -8.93
N HIS A 61 -3.81 5.15 -8.98
CA HIS A 61 -4.17 3.76 -8.71
C HIS A 61 -4.72 3.59 -7.28
N GLY A 62 -4.11 4.22 -6.28
CA GLY A 62 -4.64 4.15 -4.92
C GLY A 62 -5.98 4.89 -4.72
N ALA A 63 -6.28 5.91 -5.53
CA ALA A 63 -7.58 6.57 -5.56
C ALA A 63 -8.64 5.68 -6.25
N GLU A 64 -8.30 5.09 -7.40
CA GLU A 64 -9.12 4.08 -8.08
C GLU A 64 -9.46 2.92 -7.13
N SER A 65 -8.46 2.37 -6.44
CA SER A 65 -8.63 1.27 -5.49
C SER A 65 -9.52 1.62 -4.29
N ARG A 66 -9.59 2.88 -3.88
CA ARG A 66 -10.52 3.31 -2.81
C ARG A 66 -11.99 3.26 -3.27
N LEU A 67 -12.23 3.35 -4.57
CA LEU A 67 -13.57 3.41 -5.14
C LEU A 67 -14.00 2.03 -5.63
N LEU A 68 -13.11 1.33 -6.32
CA LEU A 68 -13.41 0.11 -7.06
C LEU A 68 -12.93 -1.16 -6.39
N ASP A 69 -12.18 -1.04 -5.28
CA ASP A 69 -11.52 -2.17 -4.63
C ASP A 69 -10.69 -2.99 -5.64
N ASP A 70 -9.69 -2.36 -6.26
CA ASP A 70 -8.91 -2.98 -7.34
C ASP A 70 -7.40 -2.72 -7.19
N SER A 71 -6.90 -2.86 -5.96
CA SER A 71 -5.53 -2.58 -5.50
C SER A 71 -4.38 -3.14 -6.37
N GLY A 72 -4.63 -4.05 -7.31
CA GLY A 72 -3.65 -4.59 -8.26
C GLY A 72 -3.96 -4.38 -9.75
N PHE A 73 -5.03 -3.66 -10.11
CA PHE A 73 -5.53 -3.57 -11.49
C PHE A 73 -5.51 -2.16 -12.11
N GLY A 74 -4.88 -1.19 -11.44
CA GLY A 74 -4.46 0.10 -11.99
C GLY A 74 -3.03 0.09 -12.52
N SER A 75 -2.41 1.25 -12.74
CA SER A 75 -0.98 1.39 -13.14
C SER A 75 -0.57 0.65 -14.43
N ARG A 76 -1.51 0.39 -15.36
CA ARG A 76 -1.26 -0.37 -16.62
C ARG A 76 -0.12 0.20 -17.46
N ARG A 77 -0.14 1.51 -17.75
CA ARG A 77 0.86 2.16 -18.62
C ARG A 77 2.25 2.14 -17.99
N ALA A 78 2.34 2.44 -16.69
CA ALA A 78 3.58 2.35 -15.92
C ALA A 78 4.14 0.92 -15.96
N THR A 79 3.28 -0.08 -15.83
CA THR A 79 3.68 -1.50 -15.88
C THR A 79 4.19 -1.90 -17.26
N ARG A 80 3.53 -1.50 -18.35
CA ARG A 80 4.01 -1.81 -19.72
C ARG A 80 5.39 -1.21 -19.99
N ARG A 81 5.58 0.06 -19.67
CA ARG A 81 6.91 0.71 -19.79
C ARG A 81 7.98 0.01 -18.97
N PHE A 82 7.62 -0.42 -17.76
CA PHE A 82 8.53 -1.19 -16.93
C PHE A 82 8.85 -2.54 -17.58
N LEU A 83 7.86 -3.26 -18.13
CA LEU A 83 8.09 -4.53 -18.81
C LEU A 83 8.93 -4.39 -20.08
N ASP A 84 8.84 -3.27 -20.80
CA ASP A 84 9.75 -2.97 -21.92
C ASP A 84 11.21 -2.91 -21.43
N TRP A 85 11.45 -2.20 -20.33
CA TRP A 85 12.76 -2.17 -19.66
C TRP A 85 13.18 -3.56 -19.15
N VAL A 86 12.27 -4.37 -18.61
CA VAL A 86 12.59 -5.75 -18.18
C VAL A 86 13.08 -6.60 -19.35
N ARG A 87 12.49 -6.44 -20.55
CA ARG A 87 12.94 -7.14 -21.76
C ARG A 87 14.32 -6.70 -22.22
N GLU A 88 14.66 -5.42 -22.05
CA GLU A 88 16.00 -4.91 -22.35
C GLU A 88 17.05 -5.39 -21.33
N TYR A 89 16.68 -5.41 -20.04
CA TYR A 89 17.56 -5.89 -18.98
C TYR A 89 17.85 -7.40 -19.09
N ASP A 90 16.83 -8.15 -19.52
CA ASP A 90 16.83 -9.60 -19.72
C ASP A 90 17.35 -10.40 -18.51
N PRO A 91 16.62 -10.39 -17.37
CA PRO A 91 17.06 -11.10 -16.18
C PRO A 91 17.02 -12.62 -16.37
N ASP A 92 17.91 -13.35 -15.70
CA ASP A 92 17.86 -14.80 -15.58
C ASP A 92 16.82 -15.22 -14.53
N VAL A 93 16.72 -14.43 -13.46
CA VAL A 93 15.86 -14.67 -12.31
C VAL A 93 15.03 -13.43 -11.99
N ILE A 94 13.72 -13.61 -11.84
CA ILE A 94 12.80 -12.56 -11.38
C ILE A 94 12.35 -12.92 -9.97
N TRP A 95 12.62 -12.04 -9.01
CA TRP A 95 12.27 -12.22 -7.61
C TRP A 95 11.19 -11.22 -7.17
N LEU A 96 9.96 -11.70 -7.08
CA LEU A 96 8.81 -10.94 -6.63
C LEU A 96 8.75 -10.87 -5.09
N HIS A 97 8.37 -9.71 -4.58
CA HIS A 97 7.95 -9.51 -3.18
C HIS A 97 6.48 -9.06 -3.16
N ASN A 98 6.18 -7.91 -2.54
CA ASN A 98 4.82 -7.39 -2.49
C ASN A 98 4.43 -6.83 -3.86
N VAL A 99 3.58 -7.56 -4.57
CA VAL A 99 2.98 -7.15 -5.86
C VAL A 99 1.71 -6.30 -5.70
N HIS A 100 1.50 -5.74 -4.50
CA HIS A 100 0.42 -4.80 -4.18
C HIS A 100 0.98 -3.49 -3.62
N GLY A 101 0.10 -2.52 -3.36
CA GLY A 101 0.52 -1.16 -2.97
C GLY A 101 0.52 -0.18 -4.14
N TYR A 102 -0.38 -0.42 -5.11
CA TYR A 102 -0.80 0.56 -6.11
C TYR A 102 0.26 0.94 -7.16
N TYR A 103 1.28 0.13 -7.39
CA TYR A 103 2.39 0.51 -8.28
C TYR A 103 2.52 -0.33 -9.56
N ILE A 104 1.84 -1.48 -9.61
CA ILE A 104 1.98 -2.45 -10.68
C ILE A 104 0.63 -3.05 -11.04
N HIS A 105 0.46 -3.34 -12.33
CA HIS A 105 -0.73 -3.98 -12.87
C HIS A 105 -0.52 -5.49 -12.95
N LEU A 106 -1.25 -6.25 -12.13
CA LEU A 106 -1.12 -7.71 -12.06
C LEU A 106 -1.33 -8.39 -13.41
N GLY A 107 -2.35 -7.98 -14.17
CA GLY A 107 -2.63 -8.60 -15.46
C GLY A 107 -1.54 -8.40 -16.52
N GLU A 108 -0.76 -7.33 -16.45
CA GLU A 108 0.33 -7.11 -17.43
C GLU A 108 1.56 -7.89 -16.95
N LEU A 109 1.91 -7.77 -15.67
CA LEU A 109 3.04 -8.47 -15.06
C LEU A 109 2.90 -9.99 -15.18
N PHE A 110 1.79 -10.56 -14.74
CA PHE A 110 1.62 -12.02 -14.69
C PHE A 110 1.42 -12.66 -16.07
N THR A 111 0.90 -11.90 -17.04
CA THR A 111 0.91 -12.32 -18.46
C THR A 111 2.34 -12.42 -18.98
N TYR A 112 3.19 -11.43 -18.68
CA TYR A 112 4.60 -11.48 -19.04
C TYR A 112 5.31 -12.66 -18.36
N LEU A 113 5.14 -12.83 -17.04
CA LEU A 113 5.80 -13.89 -16.27
C LEU A 113 5.46 -15.29 -16.81
N ARG A 114 4.21 -15.51 -17.22
CA ARG A 114 3.77 -16.78 -17.82
C ARG A 114 4.50 -17.14 -19.11
N GLY A 115 4.87 -16.14 -19.92
CA GLY A 115 5.50 -16.33 -21.22
C GLY A 115 7.02 -16.12 -21.25
N CYS A 116 7.64 -15.63 -20.17
CA CYS A 116 9.04 -15.20 -20.20
C CYS A 116 10.08 -16.32 -20.08
N GLY A 117 9.68 -17.51 -19.61
CA GLY A 117 10.58 -18.66 -19.43
C GLY A 117 11.65 -18.50 -18.34
N LYS A 118 11.62 -17.40 -17.57
CA LYS A 118 12.61 -17.11 -16.52
C LYS A 118 12.34 -17.91 -15.24
N THR A 119 13.36 -18.04 -14.39
CA THR A 119 13.17 -18.56 -13.03
C THR A 119 12.49 -17.51 -12.18
N ILE A 120 11.42 -17.87 -11.47
CA ILE A 120 10.63 -16.93 -10.67
C ILE A 120 10.65 -17.35 -9.20
N PHE A 121 11.18 -16.48 -8.35
CA PHE A 121 10.98 -16.56 -6.90
C PHE A 121 9.89 -15.58 -6.50
N TRP A 122 8.99 -15.98 -5.61
CA TRP A 122 7.97 -15.08 -5.09
C TRP A 122 7.87 -15.18 -3.57
N THR A 123 8.45 -14.18 -2.90
CA THR A 123 8.38 -14.05 -1.45
C THR A 123 7.06 -13.42 -1.03
N LEU A 124 6.23 -14.17 -0.30
CA LEU A 124 4.98 -13.69 0.28
C LEU A 124 5.24 -13.16 1.69
N HIS A 125 5.05 -11.85 1.90
CA HIS A 125 5.19 -11.21 3.21
C HIS A 125 3.88 -11.14 4.00
N ASP A 126 2.75 -11.37 3.33
CA ASP A 126 1.41 -11.34 3.87
C ASP A 126 0.46 -12.22 3.03
N CYS A 127 -0.83 -12.21 3.37
CA CYS A 127 -1.82 -13.06 2.75
C CYS A 127 -2.53 -12.45 1.53
N TRP A 128 -2.18 -11.22 1.13
CA TRP A 128 -2.92 -10.50 0.09
C TRP A 128 -2.93 -11.22 -1.26
N SER A 129 -1.85 -11.94 -1.59
CA SER A 129 -1.69 -12.62 -2.87
C SER A 129 -2.72 -13.72 -3.10
N PHE A 130 -3.30 -14.29 -2.04
CA PHE A 130 -4.29 -15.36 -2.16
C PHE A 130 -5.66 -15.02 -1.57
N THR A 131 -5.89 -13.75 -1.23
CA THR A 131 -7.19 -13.23 -0.79
C THR A 131 -7.79 -12.27 -1.84
N GLY A 132 -9.08 -12.01 -1.73
CA GLY A 132 -9.79 -11.07 -2.61
C GLY A 132 -9.52 -9.59 -2.31
N HIS A 133 -9.20 -9.24 -1.07
CA HIS A 133 -9.08 -7.83 -0.65
C HIS A 133 -7.99 -7.67 0.42
N CYS A 134 -8.20 -8.29 1.58
CA CYS A 134 -7.46 -8.02 2.80
C CYS A 134 -6.11 -8.76 2.89
N ALA A 135 -5.15 -8.16 3.59
CA ALA A 135 -3.87 -8.80 3.89
C ALA A 135 -3.87 -9.63 5.20
N TYR A 136 -4.86 -9.45 6.08
CA TYR A 136 -4.87 -9.97 7.47
C TYR A 136 -6.22 -10.61 7.85
N PHE A 137 -6.65 -11.63 7.09
CA PHE A 137 -7.96 -12.27 7.29
C PHE A 137 -8.11 -12.95 8.66
N ASP A 138 -7.00 -13.35 9.27
CA ASP A 138 -6.91 -14.09 10.52
C ASP A 138 -7.37 -13.24 11.71
N TYR A 139 -7.06 -11.94 11.69
CA TYR A 139 -7.47 -10.99 12.72
C TYR A 139 -8.99 -10.91 12.92
N VAL A 140 -9.76 -11.27 11.89
CA VAL A 140 -11.23 -11.29 11.91
C VAL A 140 -11.80 -12.70 11.75
N GLY A 141 -10.97 -13.75 11.85
CA GLY A 141 -11.41 -15.14 11.73
C GLY A 141 -12.07 -15.48 10.39
N CYS A 142 -11.64 -14.85 9.29
CA CYS A 142 -12.26 -15.03 7.97
C CYS A 142 -11.61 -16.18 7.19
N ASP A 143 -12.37 -17.23 6.87
CA ASP A 143 -11.92 -18.38 6.07
C ASP A 143 -12.34 -18.34 4.59
N ARG A 144 -13.02 -17.27 4.16
CA ARG A 144 -13.60 -17.18 2.79
C ARG A 144 -12.54 -17.24 1.68
N TRP A 145 -11.28 -16.94 1.98
CA TRP A 145 -10.17 -17.04 1.01
C TRP A 145 -9.87 -18.49 0.57
N LYS A 146 -10.31 -19.50 1.33
CA LYS A 146 -10.14 -20.90 0.95
C LYS A 146 -10.99 -21.30 -0.25
N THR A 147 -12.22 -20.77 -0.32
CA THR A 147 -13.23 -21.18 -1.32
C THR A 147 -13.65 -20.06 -2.28
N GLY A 148 -13.54 -18.80 -1.86
CA GLY A 148 -13.90 -17.63 -2.65
C GLY A 148 -14.29 -16.44 -1.77
N CYS A 149 -13.53 -15.34 -1.86
CA CYS A 149 -13.85 -14.13 -1.10
C CYS A 149 -15.16 -13.48 -1.56
N HIS A 150 -15.84 -12.84 -0.62
CA HIS A 150 -17.02 -11.99 -0.81
C HIS A 150 -17.30 -11.26 0.50
N ASP A 151 -18.02 -10.13 0.44
CA ASP A 151 -18.49 -9.35 1.59
C ASP A 151 -17.40 -9.12 2.66
N CYS A 152 -16.24 -8.65 2.23
CA CYS A 152 -15.02 -8.56 3.01
C CYS A 152 -15.24 -7.77 4.32
N PRO A 153 -15.09 -8.41 5.49
CA PRO A 153 -15.26 -7.73 6.79
C PRO A 153 -14.19 -6.66 7.02
N GLN A 154 -13.08 -6.76 6.28
CA GLN A 154 -11.95 -5.85 6.34
C GLN A 154 -11.90 -4.85 5.16
N LYS A 155 -13.03 -4.57 4.49
CA LYS A 155 -13.08 -3.64 3.34
C LYS A 155 -12.43 -2.28 3.59
N ARG A 156 -12.53 -1.77 4.83
CA ARG A 156 -11.95 -0.48 5.24
C ARG A 156 -10.51 -0.59 5.74
N ALA A 157 -10.02 -1.81 5.98
CA ALA A 157 -8.63 -2.06 6.33
C ALA A 157 -7.76 -2.06 5.07
N TYR A 158 -6.45 -2.00 5.23
CA TYR A 158 -5.54 -1.98 4.07
C TYR A 158 -5.67 -3.27 3.22
N PRO A 159 -5.82 -3.16 1.88
CA PRO A 159 -5.99 -1.95 1.07
C PRO A 159 -7.41 -1.36 1.18
N ALA A 160 -7.56 -0.12 1.67
CA ALA A 160 -8.88 0.40 1.99
C ALA A 160 -9.73 0.70 0.75
N SER A 161 -10.98 0.21 0.77
CA SER A 161 -12.06 0.60 -0.15
C SER A 161 -13.23 1.21 0.61
N ILE A 162 -13.73 2.34 0.10
CA ILE A 162 -14.80 3.13 0.71
C ILE A 162 -16.14 2.76 0.07
N LEU A 163 -16.17 2.64 -1.27
CA LEU A 163 -17.40 2.43 -2.03
C LEU A 163 -17.66 0.94 -2.24
N LEU A 164 -17.05 0.34 -3.25
CA LEU A 164 -17.35 -1.01 -3.69
C LEU A 164 -16.59 -2.06 -2.89
N ASP A 165 -17.21 -3.23 -2.73
CA ASP A 165 -16.53 -4.46 -2.36
C ASP A 165 -16.42 -5.30 -3.63
N ASN A 166 -15.19 -5.54 -4.07
CA ASN A 166 -14.90 -6.29 -5.28
C ASN A 166 -14.08 -7.55 -4.95
N SER A 167 -14.09 -7.96 -3.68
CA SER A 167 -13.30 -9.07 -3.16
C SER A 167 -13.53 -10.38 -3.91
N ARG A 168 -14.77 -10.66 -4.35
CA ARG A 168 -15.11 -11.82 -5.19
C ARG A 168 -14.37 -11.81 -6.53
N LYS A 169 -14.53 -10.73 -7.29
CA LYS A 169 -13.92 -10.57 -8.61
C LYS A 169 -12.40 -10.54 -8.52
N ASN A 170 -11.85 -9.88 -7.51
CA ASN A 170 -10.41 -9.84 -7.27
C ASN A 170 -9.86 -11.23 -6.95
N TYR A 171 -10.55 -12.00 -6.12
CA TYR A 171 -10.16 -13.37 -5.80
C TYR A 171 -10.11 -14.23 -7.07
N GLU A 172 -11.17 -14.20 -7.87
CA GLU A 172 -11.25 -14.94 -9.14
C GLU A 172 -10.15 -14.54 -10.11
N LYS A 173 -9.94 -13.24 -10.31
CA LYS A 173 -8.86 -12.72 -11.17
C LYS A 173 -7.47 -13.08 -10.69
N LYS A 174 -7.20 -12.97 -9.39
CA LYS A 174 -5.90 -13.35 -8.81
C LYS A 174 -5.68 -14.85 -8.97
N ARG A 175 -6.71 -15.67 -8.72
CA ARG A 175 -6.65 -17.12 -8.95
C ARG A 175 -6.29 -17.43 -10.40
N GLU A 176 -6.96 -16.79 -11.36
CA GLU A 176 -6.67 -16.97 -12.80
C GLU A 176 -5.24 -16.52 -13.16
N LEU A 177 -4.84 -15.32 -12.73
CA LEU A 177 -3.54 -14.75 -13.08
C LEU A 177 -2.37 -15.46 -12.42
N PHE A 178 -2.53 -15.87 -11.16
CA PHE A 178 -1.42 -16.34 -10.34
C PHE A 178 -1.19 -17.84 -10.45
N THR A 179 -2.10 -18.63 -11.03
CA THR A 179 -1.95 -20.10 -11.13
C THR A 179 -1.41 -20.55 -12.48
N GLY A 180 -0.72 -21.70 -12.51
CA GLY A 180 -0.19 -22.33 -13.72
C GLY A 180 0.97 -21.57 -14.39
N ILE A 181 1.72 -20.76 -13.66
CA ILE A 181 2.91 -20.07 -14.16
C ILE A 181 4.10 -21.03 -14.03
N PRO A 182 4.88 -21.26 -15.11
CA PRO A 182 6.03 -22.14 -15.04
C PRO A 182 7.14 -21.56 -14.15
N ASN A 183 7.97 -22.42 -13.58
CA ASN A 183 9.20 -22.07 -12.86
C ASN A 183 9.03 -21.10 -11.67
N VAL A 184 7.86 -21.10 -11.02
CA VAL A 184 7.61 -20.33 -9.79
C VAL A 184 7.95 -21.17 -8.56
N THR A 185 8.72 -20.59 -7.64
CA THR A 185 8.86 -21.08 -6.25
C THR A 185 8.42 -20.00 -5.27
N LEU A 186 7.47 -20.35 -4.40
CA LEU A 186 7.02 -19.46 -3.33
C LEU A 186 7.98 -19.51 -2.15
N ILE A 187 8.27 -18.36 -1.57
CA ILE A 187 9.09 -18.22 -0.38
C ILE A 187 8.23 -17.57 0.71
N VAL A 188 8.21 -18.16 1.90
CA VAL A 188 7.40 -17.67 3.02
C VAL A 188 8.24 -17.58 4.30
N PRO A 189 7.95 -16.64 5.22
CA PRO A 189 8.77 -16.41 6.40
C PRO A 189 8.51 -17.39 7.54
N SER A 190 7.49 -18.26 7.44
CA SER A 190 7.12 -19.19 8.50
C SER A 190 6.30 -20.38 8.00
N HIS A 191 6.32 -21.48 8.75
CA HIS A 191 5.42 -22.63 8.54
C HIS A 191 3.94 -22.26 8.69
N TRP A 192 3.63 -21.23 9.48
CA TRP A 192 2.26 -20.71 9.56
C TRP A 192 1.79 -20.21 8.19
N LEU A 193 2.55 -19.35 7.50
CA LEU A 193 2.13 -18.85 6.19
C LEU A 193 2.18 -19.95 5.13
N GLU A 194 3.15 -20.86 5.21
CA GLU A 194 3.20 -22.07 4.39
C GLU A 194 1.88 -22.87 4.46
N SER A 195 1.36 -23.10 5.67
CA SER A 195 0.11 -23.83 5.86
C SER A 195 -1.08 -23.13 5.18
N ARG A 196 -1.12 -21.79 5.23
CA ARG A 196 -2.19 -21.01 4.58
C ARG A 196 -2.08 -21.02 3.06
N VAL A 197 -0.86 -20.96 2.53
CA VAL A 197 -0.62 -21.12 1.09
C VAL A 197 -1.11 -22.47 0.60
N LYS A 198 -0.85 -23.55 1.35
CA LYS A 198 -1.29 -24.93 1.04
C LYS A 198 -2.82 -25.10 1.04
N GLU A 199 -3.54 -24.27 1.80
CA GLU A 199 -5.01 -24.22 1.80
C GLU A 199 -5.60 -23.31 0.71
N SER A 200 -4.76 -22.53 0.02
CA SER A 200 -5.18 -21.53 -0.96
C SER A 200 -5.14 -22.04 -2.40
N PHE A 201 -5.53 -21.20 -3.37
CA PHE A 201 -5.34 -21.51 -4.78
C PHE A 201 -3.87 -21.50 -5.25
N LEU A 202 -2.93 -21.07 -4.42
CA LEU A 202 -1.48 -21.12 -4.70
C LEU A 202 -0.82 -22.44 -4.29
N ARG A 203 -1.58 -23.40 -3.74
CA ARG A 203 -1.10 -24.66 -3.17
C ARG A 203 -0.26 -25.54 -4.11
N ASP A 204 -0.43 -25.37 -5.42
CA ASP A 204 0.23 -26.20 -6.43
C ASP A 204 1.69 -25.78 -6.69
N TYR A 205 2.12 -24.62 -6.19
CA TYR A 205 3.52 -24.19 -6.29
C TYR A 205 4.39 -24.80 -5.20
N PRO A 206 5.67 -25.09 -5.50
CA PRO A 206 6.64 -25.43 -4.46
C PRO A 206 6.79 -24.25 -3.49
N VAL A 207 6.79 -24.55 -2.19
CA VAL A 207 6.93 -23.57 -1.12
C VAL A 207 8.20 -23.85 -0.34
N LYS A 208 9.02 -22.80 -0.12
CA LYS A 208 10.21 -22.84 0.72
C LYS A 208 10.02 -21.89 1.90
N VAL A 209 10.24 -22.41 3.11
CA VAL A 209 10.25 -21.59 4.32
C VAL A 209 11.64 -21.00 4.52
N VAL A 210 11.73 -19.67 4.57
CA VAL A 210 12.96 -18.92 4.84
C VAL A 210 12.65 -17.83 5.85
N TYR A 211 13.10 -18.03 7.10
CA TYR A 211 12.84 -17.10 8.19
C TYR A 211 13.46 -15.72 7.93
N ASN A 212 12.73 -14.67 8.32
CA ASN A 212 13.28 -13.33 8.36
C ASN A 212 14.42 -13.25 9.37
N THR A 213 15.55 -12.67 8.95
CA THR A 213 16.73 -12.49 9.80
C THR A 213 16.84 -11.04 10.30
N VAL A 214 17.63 -10.84 11.34
CA VAL A 214 18.00 -9.51 11.85
C VAL A 214 19.52 -9.37 11.88
N ASN A 215 20.02 -8.16 11.63
CA ASN A 215 21.45 -7.88 11.71
C ASN A 215 21.92 -7.96 13.18
N ARG A 216 22.66 -9.02 13.53
CA ARG A 216 23.14 -9.28 14.90
C ARG A 216 24.28 -8.36 15.33
N GLU A 217 24.90 -7.63 14.41
CA GLU A 217 25.86 -6.59 14.76
C GLU A 217 25.18 -5.33 15.30
N ILE A 218 23.95 -5.08 14.88
CA ILE A 218 23.12 -3.96 15.35
C ILE A 218 22.24 -4.42 16.53
N PHE A 219 21.54 -5.54 16.37
CA PHE A 219 20.63 -6.09 17.38
C PHE A 219 21.36 -7.06 18.30
N LYS A 220 22.07 -6.51 19.27
CA LYS A 220 22.77 -7.25 20.33
C LYS A 220 22.56 -6.61 21.70
N PRO A 221 22.61 -7.41 22.80
CA PRO A 221 22.58 -6.86 24.15
C PRO A 221 23.63 -5.77 24.29
N THR A 222 23.20 -4.58 24.70
CA THR A 222 24.05 -3.39 24.84
C THR A 222 23.78 -2.76 26.21
N PRO A 223 24.81 -2.38 26.98
CA PRO A 223 24.62 -1.68 28.24
C PRO A 223 23.81 -0.38 28.02
N GLY A 224 22.92 -0.06 28.95
CA GLY A 224 22.13 1.16 28.88
C GLY A 224 21.54 1.53 30.24
N ASN A 225 21.35 2.84 30.46
CA ASN A 225 20.78 3.39 31.69
C ASN A 225 19.25 3.58 31.61
N PHE A 226 18.57 2.82 30.73
CA PHE A 226 17.14 2.99 30.48
C PHE A 226 16.31 2.83 31.77
N ARG A 227 16.64 1.84 32.61
CA ARG A 227 15.93 1.61 33.86
C ARG A 227 16.05 2.79 34.82
N GLU A 228 17.26 3.26 35.05
CA GLU A 228 17.56 4.43 35.90
C GLU A 228 16.83 5.68 35.40
N LYS A 229 16.96 5.98 34.10
CA LYS A 229 16.37 7.16 33.47
C LYS A 229 14.85 7.27 33.67
N TYR A 230 14.15 6.14 33.75
CA TYR A 230 12.69 6.10 33.86
C TYR A 230 12.18 5.64 35.24
N GLY A 231 13.07 5.36 36.19
CA GLY A 231 12.72 4.86 37.52
C GLY A 231 12.10 3.45 37.49
N LEU A 232 12.69 2.54 36.70
CA LEU A 232 12.22 1.17 36.43
C LEU A 232 13.19 0.09 36.97
N GLU A 233 14.09 0.45 37.87
CA GLU A 233 15.12 -0.44 38.43
C GLU A 233 14.49 -1.62 39.17
N ASN A 234 13.42 -1.36 39.93
CA ASN A 234 12.70 -2.36 40.74
C ASN A 234 11.39 -2.80 40.08
N LYS A 235 11.26 -2.68 38.75
CA LYS A 235 10.02 -3.01 38.01
C LYS A 235 10.24 -4.15 37.01
N ILE A 236 9.23 -5.02 36.87
CA ILE A 236 9.13 -5.97 35.75
C ILE A 236 8.63 -5.21 34.52
N ILE A 237 9.40 -5.21 33.43
CA ILE A 237 9.06 -4.45 32.23
C ILE A 237 8.36 -5.35 31.21
N LEU A 238 7.14 -4.97 30.83
CA LEU A 238 6.46 -5.50 29.65
C LEU A 238 6.70 -4.56 28.47
N LEU A 239 7.50 -5.01 27.50
CA LEU A 239 7.90 -4.22 26.35
C LEU A 239 7.03 -4.55 25.13
N GLY A 240 6.30 -3.56 24.63
CA GLY A 240 5.67 -3.59 23.32
C GLY A 240 6.47 -2.75 22.31
N VAL A 241 6.72 -3.26 21.11
CA VAL A 241 7.38 -2.49 20.04
C VAL A 241 6.62 -2.66 18.72
N ALA A 242 6.16 -1.55 18.15
CA ALA A 242 5.53 -1.53 16.84
C ALA A 242 5.95 -0.28 16.05
N SER A 243 5.91 -0.34 14.72
CA SER A 243 6.12 0.87 13.89
C SER A 243 4.94 1.84 14.03
N VAL A 244 3.74 1.28 14.14
CA VAL A 244 2.46 1.95 14.33
C VAL A 244 1.65 1.07 15.27
N TRP A 245 1.06 1.66 16.29
CA TRP A 245 0.14 0.97 17.19
C TRP A 245 -1.28 1.09 16.66
N ASP A 246 -1.93 -0.06 16.50
CA ASP A 246 -3.32 -0.21 16.09
C ASP A 246 -3.97 -1.34 16.91
N GLU A 247 -5.26 -1.58 16.70
CA GLU A 247 -6.00 -2.63 17.41
C GLU A 247 -5.46 -4.03 17.12
N ARG A 248 -4.98 -4.28 15.89
CA ARG A 248 -4.35 -5.55 15.51
C ARG A 248 -3.01 -5.76 16.19
N LYS A 249 -2.28 -4.69 16.50
CA LYS A 249 -1.05 -4.74 17.30
C LYS A 249 -1.32 -4.83 18.81
N GLY A 250 -2.57 -4.90 19.24
CA GLY A 250 -2.94 -5.09 20.64
C GLY A 250 -2.79 -3.83 21.48
N LEU A 251 -2.89 -2.63 20.90
CA LEU A 251 -2.81 -1.39 21.68
C LEU A 251 -3.86 -1.36 22.79
N ARG A 252 -5.09 -1.81 22.51
CA ARG A 252 -6.16 -1.91 23.52
C ARG A 252 -5.85 -2.97 24.57
N ASP A 253 -5.21 -4.06 24.20
CA ASP A 253 -4.83 -5.11 25.14
C ASP A 253 -3.77 -4.60 26.12
N PHE A 254 -2.78 -3.82 25.65
CA PHE A 254 -1.82 -3.16 26.54
C PHE A 254 -2.47 -2.14 27.47
N LEU A 255 -3.51 -1.43 27.02
CA LEU A 255 -4.28 -0.52 27.87
C LEU A 255 -5.05 -1.29 28.95
N ALA A 256 -5.77 -2.35 28.57
CA ALA A 256 -6.49 -3.18 29.53
C ALA A 256 -5.52 -3.85 30.52
N LEU A 257 -4.36 -4.29 30.05
CA LEU A 257 -3.33 -4.88 30.89
C LEU A 257 -2.77 -3.86 31.90
N HIS A 258 -2.64 -2.58 31.53
CA HIS A 258 -2.21 -1.53 32.46
C HIS A 258 -3.11 -1.45 33.69
N ASP A 259 -4.42 -1.60 33.50
CA ASP A 259 -5.41 -1.50 34.58
C ASP A 259 -5.48 -2.77 35.45
N LEU A 260 -4.94 -3.90 34.96
CA LEU A 260 -4.93 -5.19 35.65
C LEU A 260 -3.62 -5.47 36.39
N LEU A 261 -2.53 -4.79 36.04
CA LEU A 261 -1.22 -5.05 36.60
C LEU A 261 -0.96 -4.24 37.87
N ASP A 262 -0.41 -4.91 38.86
CA ASP A 262 0.05 -4.29 40.09
C ASP A 262 1.26 -3.38 39.87
N GLU A 263 1.55 -2.53 40.86
CA GLU A 263 2.61 -1.53 40.76
C GLU A 263 4.00 -2.12 40.46
N GLU A 264 4.27 -3.39 40.74
CA GLU A 264 5.53 -4.07 40.41
C GLU A 264 5.84 -4.05 38.89
N TYR A 265 4.83 -3.96 38.05
CA TYR A 265 4.99 -3.99 36.60
C TYR A 265 5.05 -2.59 35.99
N ALA A 266 5.73 -2.49 34.85
CA ALA A 266 5.74 -1.30 34.02
C ALA A 266 5.58 -1.68 32.54
N ILE A 267 4.61 -1.05 31.86
CA ILE A 267 4.43 -1.21 30.41
C ILE A 267 5.24 -0.12 29.70
N VAL A 268 6.09 -0.55 28.76
CA VAL A 268 6.86 0.35 27.89
C VAL A 268 6.45 0.09 26.45
N LEU A 269 5.94 1.12 25.77
CA LEU A 269 5.54 1.03 24.35
C LEU A 269 6.49 1.86 23.48
N GLY A 270 7.17 1.19 22.55
CA GLY A 270 7.98 1.81 21.50
C GLY A 270 7.17 2.02 20.23
N ALA A 271 7.26 3.22 19.65
CA ALA A 271 6.64 3.56 18.36
C ALA A 271 7.66 4.21 17.43
N GLY A 272 7.94 3.61 16.27
CA GLY A 272 8.62 4.26 15.14
C GLY A 272 9.83 5.16 15.47
N GLY A 273 10.79 4.67 16.26
CA GLY A 273 12.00 5.43 16.62
C GLY A 273 11.89 6.34 17.85
N SER A 274 10.76 6.34 18.56
CA SER A 274 10.60 7.04 19.85
C SER A 274 10.01 6.10 20.91
N LEU A 275 10.71 5.97 22.04
CA LEU A 275 10.22 5.25 23.22
C LEU A 275 9.39 6.21 24.07
N HIS A 276 8.10 5.91 24.24
CA HIS A 276 7.26 6.63 25.18
C HIS A 276 7.07 5.76 26.43
N CYS A 277 7.87 6.01 27.45
CA CYS A 277 7.62 5.49 28.79
C CYS A 277 6.63 6.43 29.48
N ARG A 278 5.38 5.99 29.67
CA ARG A 278 4.36 6.76 30.38
C ARG A 278 3.97 6.02 31.65
N ARG A 279 4.09 6.70 32.80
CA ARG A 279 3.49 6.26 34.08
C ARG A 279 1.94 6.35 34.08
N ARG A 280 1.35 6.99 33.05
CA ARG A 280 -0.08 7.02 32.72
C ARG A 280 -0.25 7.14 31.21
N ILE A 281 -0.87 6.15 30.58
CA ILE A 281 -1.22 6.22 29.16
C ILE A 281 -2.43 7.17 29.02
N SER A 282 -2.19 8.45 28.74
CA SER A 282 -3.31 9.34 28.38
C SER A 282 -3.83 8.94 27.00
N GLN A 283 -5.15 8.73 26.90
CA GLN A 283 -5.84 8.43 25.65
C GLN A 283 -5.38 9.33 24.48
N PRO A 284 -5.38 8.83 23.23
CA PRO A 284 -5.13 9.67 22.07
C PRO A 284 -6.19 10.77 22.02
N GLN A 285 -5.76 12.03 21.93
CA GLN A 285 -6.68 13.15 21.76
C GLN A 285 -7.28 13.13 20.35
N HIS A 286 -8.35 12.38 20.17
CA HIS A 286 -9.39 12.66 19.18
C HIS A 286 -10.72 12.73 19.94
N GLY A 287 -10.91 13.85 20.64
CA GLY A 287 -12.15 14.16 21.35
C GLY A 287 -13.23 14.59 20.37
N GLY A 288 -14.09 13.65 19.98
CA GLY A 288 -15.49 13.91 19.67
C GLY A 288 -16.30 13.54 20.92
N ASP A 289 -16.76 14.56 21.65
CA ASP A 289 -17.48 14.46 22.92
C ASP A 289 -18.81 13.68 22.71
N LEU A 290 -18.89 12.44 23.21
CA LEU A 290 -20.16 11.70 23.34
C LEU A 290 -20.66 11.87 24.77
N ARG A 291 -21.48 12.90 24.98
CA ARG A 291 -22.27 13.04 26.20
C ARG A 291 -23.43 12.05 26.18
N HIS A 292 -23.50 11.23 27.21
CA HIS A 292 -24.74 10.61 27.65
C HIS A 292 -25.64 11.70 28.23
N ASP A 293 -26.88 11.77 27.77
CA ASP A 293 -27.98 12.31 28.58
C ASP A 293 -29.23 11.43 28.43
N ARG A 294 -29.76 11.02 29.58
CA ARG A 294 -31.03 10.31 29.75
C ARG A 294 -32.18 11.32 29.65
N ALA A 295 -33.22 10.92 28.90
CA ALA A 295 -34.65 11.24 29.04
C ALA A 295 -35.11 12.67 29.39
N GLY A 296 -35.85 13.29 28.44
CA GLY A 296 -36.78 14.38 28.69
C GLY A 296 -37.06 15.23 27.42
N SER A 297 -38.20 15.01 26.76
CA SER A 297 -38.79 16.00 25.82
C SER A 297 -39.33 17.20 26.64
N PRO A 298 -39.44 18.46 26.13
CA PRO A 298 -39.97 18.79 24.79
C PRO A 298 -39.42 20.07 24.06
N VAL A 299 -39.64 20.12 22.73
CA VAL A 299 -40.15 21.27 21.94
C VAL A 299 -39.30 22.55 21.68
N LEU A 300 -39.15 22.84 20.37
CA LEU A 300 -39.06 24.12 19.59
C LEU A 300 -37.84 25.10 19.64
N ARG A 301 -37.38 25.37 18.40
CA ARG A 301 -37.09 26.66 17.73
C ARG A 301 -35.69 27.32 17.75
N HIS A 302 -35.25 27.55 16.50
CA HIS A 302 -34.60 28.73 15.89
C HIS A 302 -33.52 29.54 16.64
N GLY A 303 -32.44 29.84 15.91
CA GLY A 303 -31.79 31.16 15.98
C GLY A 303 -30.28 31.12 15.83
N GLY A 304 -29.75 31.79 14.81
CA GLY A 304 -28.32 31.91 14.55
C GLY A 304 -27.59 33.01 15.32
N ARG A 305 -26.41 33.38 14.77
CA ARG A 305 -25.35 34.29 15.24
C ARG A 305 -24.41 33.58 16.23
N GLY A 306 -23.12 33.37 15.96
CA GLY A 306 -22.16 34.21 15.25
C GLY A 306 -21.60 35.24 16.23
N LEU A 307 -20.43 34.98 16.81
CA LEU A 307 -19.54 36.02 17.36
C LEU A 307 -18.08 35.56 17.38
N SER A 308 -17.27 36.54 17.00
CA SER A 308 -15.83 36.66 16.81
C SER A 308 -15.01 36.72 18.11
N GLY A 309 -13.70 36.50 17.99
CA GLY A 309 -12.71 36.87 19.02
C GLY A 309 -11.27 36.69 18.52
N ASP A 310 -10.67 37.79 18.06
CA ASP A 310 -9.27 37.95 17.66
C ASP A 310 -8.27 37.75 18.82
N CYS A 311 -7.04 37.28 18.51
CA CYS A 311 -5.81 37.93 18.98
C CYS A 311 -4.51 37.41 18.33
N LEU A 312 -3.89 38.31 17.55
CA LEU A 312 -2.47 38.72 17.56
C LEU A 312 -1.33 37.77 17.12
N ARG A 313 -0.77 38.08 15.94
CA ARG A 313 0.64 38.46 15.60
C ARG A 313 0.82 38.17 14.09
N GLY A 314 1.12 39.09 13.18
CA GLY A 314 1.88 40.34 13.25
C GLY A 314 3.23 40.14 12.56
N GLY A 315 3.35 40.46 11.25
CA GLY A 315 4.65 40.62 10.58
C GLY A 315 4.73 40.36 9.05
N ARG A 316 4.29 41.34 8.24
CA ARG A 316 4.87 41.93 6.98
C ARG A 316 5.64 41.03 5.99
N GLN A 317 5.62 41.14 4.65
CA GLN A 317 4.99 41.88 3.52
C GLN A 317 5.77 41.39 2.24
N PRO A 318 5.54 41.81 0.97
CA PRO A 318 4.50 42.66 0.38
C PRO A 318 3.80 42.07 -0.87
N VAL A 319 2.79 42.83 -1.28
CA VAL A 319 1.95 42.75 -2.49
C VAL A 319 2.61 43.49 -3.66
N TRP A 320 2.39 43.03 -4.90
CA TRP A 320 2.26 43.92 -6.06
C TRP A 320 1.01 43.56 -6.88
N GLY A 321 0.29 44.61 -7.29
CA GLY A 321 -1.08 44.57 -7.75
C GLY A 321 -1.30 44.49 -9.27
N ARG A 322 -2.56 44.17 -9.57
CA ARG A 322 -3.40 44.39 -10.77
C ARG A 322 -2.83 45.25 -11.90
N ARG A 323 -3.10 44.84 -13.16
CA ARG A 323 -4.21 45.37 -13.99
C ARG A 323 -4.38 44.62 -15.34
N ARG A 324 -5.64 44.60 -15.78
CA ARG A 324 -6.20 44.18 -17.10
C ARG A 324 -5.66 45.03 -18.27
N THR A 325 -5.67 44.49 -19.49
CA THR A 325 -6.60 44.88 -20.60
C THR A 325 -6.41 44.09 -21.92
N LYS A 326 -7.54 43.64 -22.48
CA LYS A 326 -8.03 43.59 -23.89
C LYS A 326 -7.10 43.24 -25.09
N GLY A 327 -7.60 42.32 -25.94
CA GLY A 327 -7.94 42.64 -27.35
C GLY A 327 -7.60 41.62 -28.46
N ARG A 328 -8.66 41.10 -29.13
CA ARG A 328 -8.85 40.75 -30.59
C ARG A 328 -7.89 39.74 -31.28
N GLY A 329 -8.26 38.86 -32.22
CA GLY A 329 -9.50 38.57 -32.95
C GLY A 329 -9.36 37.35 -33.92
N ALA A 330 -10.50 36.97 -34.54
CA ALA A 330 -10.80 36.25 -35.81
C ALA A 330 -9.65 35.72 -36.72
N SER A 331 -9.75 34.68 -37.59
CA SER A 331 -10.84 33.96 -38.28
C SER A 331 -10.32 32.74 -39.09
N ALA A 332 -11.16 31.69 -39.17
CA ALA A 332 -11.62 30.88 -40.32
C ALA A 332 -10.72 30.49 -41.53
N GLY A 333 -10.87 29.22 -41.97
CA GLY A 333 -10.49 28.71 -43.30
C GLY A 333 -10.88 27.24 -43.48
N SER A 334 -11.52 26.89 -44.61
CA SER A 334 -12.41 25.73 -44.83
C SER A 334 -12.05 24.90 -46.09
N ARG A 335 -12.66 23.70 -46.21
CA ARG A 335 -12.89 22.84 -47.42
C ARG A 335 -11.75 21.85 -47.78
N GLY A 336 -12.00 20.62 -48.25
CA GLY A 336 -13.20 19.85 -48.58
C GLY A 336 -12.81 18.49 -49.24
N THR A 337 -13.72 17.49 -49.21
CA THR A 337 -14.09 16.46 -50.24
C THR A 337 -13.00 15.66 -50.99
N ASP A 338 -13.07 14.37 -51.38
CA ASP A 338 -14.15 13.38 -51.52
C ASP A 338 -13.61 11.93 -51.80
N HIS A 339 -14.45 10.93 -51.48
CA HIS A 339 -14.75 9.62 -52.12
C HIS A 339 -13.79 8.42 -52.40
N LYS A 340 -14.22 7.28 -51.79
CA LYS A 340 -14.55 5.91 -52.31
C LYS A 340 -13.48 4.83 -52.59
N GLY A 341 -13.74 3.64 -52.01
CA GLY A 341 -13.25 2.32 -52.46
C GLY A 341 -13.37 1.23 -51.39
N GLU A 342 -14.39 0.36 -51.47
CA GLU A 342 -14.67 -0.77 -50.55
C GLU A 342 -13.76 -1.98 -50.76
N SER A 343 -13.48 -2.73 -49.69
CA SER A 343 -13.54 -4.21 -49.69
C SER A 343 -13.66 -4.75 -48.25
N GLN A 344 -14.54 -5.75 -48.07
CA GLN A 344 -15.02 -6.26 -46.79
C GLN A 344 -14.11 -7.35 -46.21
N MET A 345 -13.83 -7.28 -44.90
CA MET A 345 -13.46 -8.42 -44.07
C MET A 345 -14.06 -8.22 -42.67
N THR A 346 -14.77 -9.23 -42.19
CA THR A 346 -15.68 -9.21 -41.03
C THR A 346 -15.00 -8.86 -39.70
N HIS A 347 -15.36 -7.72 -39.11
CA HIS A 347 -14.99 -7.32 -37.74
C HIS A 347 -16.21 -7.25 -36.81
N TYR A 348 -16.09 -7.89 -35.65
CA TYR A 348 -17.00 -7.75 -34.49
C TYR A 348 -17.05 -6.30 -33.99
N PRO A 349 -18.21 -5.78 -33.52
CA PRO A 349 -18.36 -4.37 -33.19
C PRO A 349 -17.73 -4.03 -31.83
N PHE A 350 -16.67 -3.23 -31.84
CA PHE A 350 -16.27 -2.37 -30.72
C PHE A 350 -16.77 -0.93 -30.99
N PRO A 351 -17.20 -0.17 -29.98
CA PRO A 351 -17.76 1.16 -30.18
C PRO A 351 -16.72 2.18 -30.67
N ASP A 352 -17.08 2.93 -31.73
CA ASP A 352 -16.28 3.93 -32.44
C ASP A 352 -15.84 5.10 -31.52
N SER A 353 -14.55 5.42 -31.62
CA SER A 353 -13.82 6.40 -30.82
C SER A 353 -13.83 7.78 -31.47
N ARG A 354 -14.95 8.51 -31.41
CA ARG A 354 -14.97 9.95 -31.74
C ARG A 354 -15.65 10.87 -30.71
N GLY A 355 -16.22 10.32 -29.64
CA GLY A 355 -16.65 11.05 -28.44
C GLY A 355 -15.72 10.91 -27.22
N THR A 356 -14.70 10.05 -27.31
CA THR A 356 -13.96 9.54 -26.14
C THR A 356 -12.86 10.45 -25.63
N LYS A 357 -12.30 11.39 -26.43
CA LYS A 357 -11.19 12.23 -25.97
C LYS A 357 -11.61 13.28 -24.93
N ILE A 358 -12.82 13.83 -25.03
CA ILE A 358 -13.37 14.79 -24.07
C ILE A 358 -13.80 14.07 -22.78
N GLY A 359 -14.39 12.87 -22.91
CA GLY A 359 -14.73 12.03 -21.76
C GLY A 359 -13.52 11.49 -21.00
N PHE A 360 -12.43 11.12 -21.69
CA PHE A 360 -11.20 10.67 -21.05
C PHE A 360 -10.50 11.80 -20.31
N ALA A 361 -10.44 13.01 -20.89
CA ALA A 361 -9.89 14.18 -20.22
C ALA A 361 -10.73 14.56 -18.98
N ALA A 362 -12.06 14.61 -19.10
CA ALA A 362 -12.95 14.90 -17.98
C ALA A 362 -12.89 13.84 -16.87
N PHE A 363 -12.81 12.55 -17.24
CA PHE A 363 -12.62 11.45 -16.29
C PHE A 363 -11.25 11.52 -15.61
N PHE A 364 -10.18 11.82 -16.35
CA PHE A 364 -8.83 11.96 -15.81
C PHE A 364 -8.72 13.18 -14.89
N THR A 365 -9.34 14.31 -15.27
CA THR A 365 -9.45 15.51 -14.43
C THR A 365 -10.27 15.22 -13.17
N ALA A 366 -11.43 14.55 -13.29
CA ALA A 366 -12.23 14.14 -12.15
C ALA A 366 -11.49 13.16 -11.22
N MET A 367 -10.73 12.21 -11.77
CA MET A 367 -9.88 11.29 -11.02
C MET A 367 -8.70 12.01 -10.35
N LEU A 368 -8.13 13.05 -10.98
CA LEU A 368 -7.08 13.88 -10.38
C LEU A 368 -7.63 14.74 -9.24
N PHE A 369 -8.80 15.36 -9.41
CA PHE A 369 -9.49 16.08 -8.34
C PHE A 369 -9.90 15.15 -7.21
N LEU A 370 -10.40 13.96 -7.53
CA LEU A 370 -10.77 12.95 -6.56
C LEU A 370 -9.55 12.34 -5.88
N ALA A 371 -8.43 12.14 -6.57
CA ALA A 371 -7.17 11.72 -5.96
C ALA A 371 -6.61 12.80 -5.04
N ALA A 372 -6.68 14.08 -5.43
CA ALA A 372 -6.28 15.19 -4.56
C ALA A 372 -7.20 15.31 -3.33
N PHE A 373 -8.52 15.19 -3.52
CA PHE A 373 -9.52 15.22 -2.47
C PHE A 373 -9.38 14.02 -1.52
N LEU A 374 -9.32 12.80 -2.05
CA LEU A 374 -9.11 11.58 -1.27
C LEU A 374 -7.74 11.60 -0.58
N ASN A 375 -6.68 12.14 -1.18
CA ASN A 375 -5.40 12.26 -0.50
C ASN A 375 -5.41 13.30 0.62
N HIS A 376 -6.23 14.36 0.51
CA HIS A 376 -6.38 15.36 1.56
C HIS A 376 -7.15 14.82 2.78
N TYR A 377 -8.21 14.05 2.56
CA TYR A 377 -9.05 13.51 3.65
C TYR A 377 -8.65 12.10 4.11
N PHE A 378 -7.98 11.32 3.25
CA PHE A 378 -7.55 9.93 3.48
C PHE A 378 -6.18 9.70 2.84
N PRO A 379 -5.09 10.25 3.39
CA PRO A 379 -3.76 10.24 2.77
C PRO A 379 -3.36 8.85 2.27
N LEU A 380 -3.00 8.78 0.98
CA LEU A 380 -2.37 7.63 0.34
C LEU A 380 -1.02 7.29 0.97
N ASP A 381 -0.42 8.28 1.61
CA ASP A 381 0.82 8.23 2.40
C ASP A 381 0.63 7.61 3.79
N ALA A 382 -0.47 6.87 4.00
CA ALA A 382 -0.47 5.84 5.04
C ALA A 382 0.79 5.00 4.84
N LYS A 383 1.77 5.21 5.74
CA LYS A 383 3.04 4.48 5.77
C LYS A 383 2.68 3.02 5.54
N PRO A 384 3.30 2.32 4.56
CA PRO A 384 3.03 0.91 4.37
C PRO A 384 3.07 0.27 5.76
N ALA A 385 1.92 -0.28 6.19
CA ALA A 385 1.82 -0.92 7.47
C ALA A 385 2.99 -1.89 7.56
N ALA A 386 3.71 -1.95 8.70
CA ALA A 386 4.77 -2.92 8.85
C ALA A 386 4.17 -4.32 8.66
N PHE A 387 4.40 -4.87 7.46
CA PHE A 387 3.99 -6.20 7.05
C PHE A 387 4.72 -7.16 7.96
N SER A 388 3.95 -7.77 8.85
CA SER A 388 4.48 -8.67 9.86
C SER A 388 3.40 -9.69 10.17
N CYS A 389 3.45 -10.81 9.44
CA CYS A 389 3.04 -12.10 9.97
C CYS A 389 4.22 -12.63 10.78
N TRP A 390 4.33 -12.23 12.04
CA TRP A 390 5.12 -12.98 13.01
C TRP A 390 4.13 -13.93 13.69
N ALA A 391 4.33 -15.23 13.48
CA ALA A 391 3.77 -16.28 14.31
C ALA A 391 4.91 -16.83 15.15
#